data_AF-A0A1E4NPB3-F1
#
_entry.id   AF-A0A1E4NPB3-F1
#
_cell.length_a   1.000
_cell.length_b   1.000
_cell.length_c   1.000
_cell.angle_alpha   90.00
_cell.angle_beta   90.00
_cell.angle_gamma   90.00
#
_symmetry.space_group_name_H-M   'P 1'
#
loop_
_entity.id
_entity.type
_entity.pdbx_description
1 polymer ?
#
loop_
_entity_poly.entity_id
_entity_poly.type
_entity_poly.pdbx_seq_one_letter_code
_entity_poly.pdbx_strand_id
1 'polypeptide(L)'
;MGVLAGLLLAAGAAMAGGFDGGKPFDISTPQSFQEQAAQVRAGLGVGGEYAFLSAPDRTRVEREIAAMDTLLQLHGSIEAMTGAQRVDLYNAQESANMILTRGRAGTTRCAWTQPTGSHVPRTHCWSVQTE
;
A
#
# COMPACT_ATOMS: atom_id res chain seq x y z
N MET A 1 -11.04 -57.46 -8.37
CA MET A 1 -10.39 -56.41 -9.18
C MET A 1 -11.42 -55.33 -9.46
N GLY A 2 -11.17 -54.09 -9.03
CA GLY A 2 -12.06 -52.95 -9.31
C GLY A 2 -12.01 -51.90 -8.21
N VAL A 3 -10.88 -51.19 -8.12
CA VAL A 3 -10.72 -49.99 -7.28
C VAL A 3 -11.53 -48.86 -7.93
N LEU A 4 -12.41 -48.19 -7.18
CA LEU A 4 -13.00 -46.92 -7.58
C LEU A 4 -12.64 -45.86 -6.54
N ALA A 5 -11.73 -44.99 -6.98
CA ALA A 5 -11.04 -43.98 -6.21
C ALA A 5 -11.99 -42.89 -5.71
N GLY A 6 -11.82 -42.53 -4.44
CA GLY A 6 -12.47 -41.38 -3.81
C GLY A 6 -11.98 -40.08 -4.44
N LEU A 7 -12.94 -39.29 -4.95
CA LEU A 7 -12.70 -37.94 -5.44
C LEU A 7 -12.63 -36.99 -4.22
N LEU A 8 -11.42 -36.73 -3.74
CA LEU A 8 -11.14 -35.69 -2.75
C LEU A 8 -11.29 -34.31 -3.41
N LEU A 9 -12.41 -33.65 -3.14
CA LEU A 9 -12.59 -32.22 -3.39
C LEU A 9 -11.73 -31.44 -2.39
N ALA A 10 -10.54 -31.04 -2.82
CA ALA A 10 -9.73 -30.07 -2.10
C ALA A 10 -10.41 -28.69 -2.17
N ALA A 11 -10.96 -28.22 -1.05
CA ALA A 11 -11.41 -26.85 -0.89
C ALA A 11 -10.19 -25.92 -0.88
N GLY A 12 -9.86 -25.34 -2.04
CA GLY A 12 -8.95 -24.21 -2.12
C GLY A 12 -9.62 -22.99 -1.48
N ALA A 13 -9.20 -22.63 -0.27
CA ALA A 13 -9.57 -21.35 0.32
C ALA A 13 -8.91 -20.23 -0.50
N ALA A 14 -9.65 -19.70 -1.48
CA ALA A 14 -9.31 -18.44 -2.11
C ALA A 14 -9.52 -17.34 -1.07
N MET A 15 -8.44 -16.94 -0.40
CA MET A 15 -8.45 -15.77 0.48
C MET A 15 -8.56 -14.52 -0.41
N ALA A 16 -9.78 -14.18 -0.80
CA ALA A 16 -10.14 -12.89 -1.39
C ALA A 16 -10.25 -11.82 -0.31
N GLY A 17 -9.20 -11.68 0.51
CA GLY A 17 -8.97 -10.50 1.33
C GLY A 17 -8.24 -9.50 0.44
N GLY A 18 -8.97 -8.80 -0.42
CA GLY A 18 -8.39 -7.77 -1.26
C GLY A 18 -7.84 -6.64 -0.37
N PHE A 19 -6.52 -6.50 -0.31
CA PHE A 19 -5.92 -5.28 0.18
C PHE A 19 -6.44 -4.14 -0.66
N ASP A 20 -7.17 -3.22 -0.03
CA ASP A 20 -7.54 -1.99 -0.71
C ASP A 20 -6.34 -1.07 -0.61
N GLY A 21 -5.48 -1.05 -1.63
CA GLY A 21 -4.21 -0.30 -1.66
C GLY A 21 -4.31 1.22 -1.45
N GLY A 22 -5.49 1.74 -1.14
CA GLY A 22 -5.74 3.09 -0.62
C GLY A 22 -5.84 3.20 0.90
N LYS A 23 -5.94 2.10 1.65
CA LYS A 23 -6.04 2.12 3.12
C LYS A 23 -4.65 2.14 3.76
N PRO A 24 -4.46 2.90 4.86
CA PRO A 24 -3.22 2.86 5.64
C PRO A 24 -2.91 1.44 6.13
N PHE A 25 -1.62 1.10 6.24
CA PHE A 25 -1.18 -0.12 6.93
C PHE A 25 -1.85 -0.26 8.31
N ASP A 26 -2.48 -1.39 8.59
CA ASP A 26 -3.10 -1.67 9.88
C ASP A 26 -2.06 -2.22 10.87
N ILE A 27 -1.54 -1.33 11.69
CA ILE A 27 -0.56 -1.61 12.76
C ILE A 27 -1.23 -1.87 14.12
N SER A 28 -2.55 -2.03 14.18
CA SER A 28 -3.27 -2.26 15.45
C SER A 28 -2.83 -3.55 16.14
N THR A 29 -2.49 -4.58 15.36
CA THR A 29 -1.94 -5.84 15.85
C THR A 29 -0.78 -6.30 14.96
N PRO A 30 0.18 -7.08 15.49
CA PRO A 30 1.20 -7.69 14.65
C PRO A 30 0.61 -8.55 13.54
N GLN A 31 -0.50 -9.25 13.81
CA GLN A 31 -1.14 -10.13 12.82
C GLN A 31 -1.75 -9.35 11.65
N SER A 32 -2.56 -8.32 11.92
CA SER A 32 -3.16 -7.47 10.88
C SER A 32 -2.08 -6.84 10.00
N PHE A 33 -0.99 -6.40 10.62
CA PHE A 33 0.16 -5.86 9.92
C PHE A 33 0.83 -6.91 9.01
N GLN A 34 1.10 -8.12 9.50
CA GLN A 34 1.73 -9.18 8.70
C GLN A 34 0.89 -9.57 7.49
N GLU A 35 -0.42 -9.68 7.66
CA GLU A 35 -1.34 -10.01 6.57
C GLU A 35 -1.27 -8.96 5.45
N GLN A 36 -1.31 -7.68 5.80
CA GLN A 36 -1.17 -6.58 4.83
C GLN A 36 0.24 -6.50 4.24
N ALA A 37 1.29 -6.70 5.04
CA ALA A 37 2.67 -6.70 4.57
C ALA A 37 2.90 -7.82 3.53
N ALA A 38 2.31 -9.00 3.73
CA ALA A 38 2.37 -10.09 2.75
C ALA A 38 1.64 -9.72 1.45
N GLN A 39 0.45 -9.12 1.54
CA GLN A 39 -0.30 -8.65 0.37
C GLN A 39 0.47 -7.58 -0.41
N VAL A 40 1.05 -6.60 0.29
CA VAL A 40 1.85 -5.54 -0.34
C VAL A 40 3.08 -6.13 -1.03
N ARG A 41 3.83 -7.02 -0.37
CA ARG A 41 4.98 -7.70 -0.98
C ARG A 41 4.60 -8.47 -2.26
N ALA A 42 3.45 -9.14 -2.26
CA ALA A 42 2.93 -9.79 -3.47
C ALA A 42 2.62 -8.77 -4.58
N GLY A 43 2.05 -7.62 -4.22
CA GLY A 43 1.75 -6.52 -5.13
C GLY A 43 2.98 -5.77 -5.69
N LEU A 44 4.14 -5.83 -5.02
CA LEU A 44 5.39 -5.25 -5.49
C LEU A 44 6.07 -6.06 -6.61
N GLY A 45 5.60 -7.29 -6.83
CA GLY A 45 6.06 -8.17 -7.90
C GLY A 45 5.83 -7.62 -9.32
N VAL A 46 6.45 -8.25 -10.31
CA VAL A 46 6.27 -7.87 -11.72
C VAL A 46 4.80 -8.07 -12.13
N GLY A 47 4.17 -7.02 -12.67
CA GLY A 47 2.75 -7.05 -13.05
C GLY A 47 1.77 -7.01 -11.87
N GLY A 48 2.26 -6.81 -10.64
CA GLY A 48 1.41 -6.64 -9.46
C GLY A 48 0.76 -5.25 -9.39
N GLU A 49 -0.06 -5.05 -8.36
CA GLU A 49 -0.80 -3.80 -8.11
C GLU A 49 0.10 -2.55 -8.07
N TYR A 50 1.34 -2.71 -7.59
CA TYR A 50 2.31 -1.63 -7.48
C TYR A 50 3.33 -1.61 -8.63
N ALA A 51 2.96 -2.16 -9.80
CA ALA A 51 3.82 -2.18 -10.98
C ALA A 51 4.29 -0.77 -11.41
N PHE A 52 3.50 0.27 -11.11
CA PHE A 52 3.83 1.68 -11.37
C PHE A 52 5.00 2.21 -10.52
N LEU A 53 5.36 1.55 -9.42
CA LEU A 53 6.46 1.99 -8.57
C LEU A 53 7.82 1.73 -9.22
N SER A 54 8.72 2.71 -9.08
CA SER A 54 10.12 2.57 -9.44
C SER A 54 10.83 1.55 -8.53
N ALA A 55 11.93 0.94 -8.99
CA ALA A 55 12.71 0.01 -8.16
C ALA A 55 13.19 0.63 -6.83
N PRO A 56 13.65 1.90 -6.79
CA PRO A 56 13.95 2.58 -5.52
C PRO A 56 12.73 2.74 -4.61
N ASP A 57 11.55 3.05 -5.15
CA ASP A 57 10.32 3.17 -4.36
C ASP A 57 9.91 1.81 -3.77
N ARG A 58 10.01 0.72 -4.54
CA ARG A 58 9.75 -0.65 -4.04
C ARG A 58 10.69 -1.02 -2.90
N THR A 59 11.99 -0.76 -3.08
CA THR A 59 13.02 -0.98 -2.04
C THR A 59 12.72 -0.17 -0.78
N ARG A 60 12.28 1.09 -0.95
CA ARG A 60 11.91 1.94 0.17
C ARG A 60 10.71 1.38 0.92
N VAL A 61 9.65 0.96 0.23
CA VAL A 61 8.48 0.32 0.85
C VAL A 61 8.90 -0.91 1.65
N GLU A 62 9.72 -1.79 1.08
CA GLU A 62 10.20 -2.99 1.78
C GLU A 62 10.97 -2.65 3.05
N ARG A 63 11.81 -1.61 3.00
CA ARG A 63 12.54 -1.13 4.18
C ARG A 63 11.61 -0.61 5.27
N GLU A 64 10.60 0.19 4.93
CA GLU A 64 9.64 0.69 5.92
C GLU A 64 8.81 -0.46 6.52
N ILE A 65 8.41 -1.45 5.71
CA ILE A 65 7.76 -2.68 6.20
C ILE A 65 8.67 -3.41 7.19
N ALA A 66 9.95 -3.59 6.88
CA ALA A 66 10.89 -4.25 7.79
C ALA A 66 11.09 -3.48 9.10
N ALA A 67 11.07 -2.14 9.06
CA ALA A 67 11.16 -1.29 10.25
C ALA A 67 9.93 -1.47 11.17
N MET A 68 8.72 -1.43 10.59
CA MET A 68 7.47 -1.68 11.32
C MET A 68 7.47 -3.08 11.93
N ASP A 69 7.87 -4.09 11.16
CA ASP A 69 7.96 -5.48 11.61
C ASP A 69 8.89 -5.64 12.82
N THR A 70 10.07 -5.04 12.76
CA THR A 70 11.05 -5.07 13.85
C THR A 70 10.47 -4.48 15.14
N LEU A 71 9.82 -3.31 15.06
CA LEU A 71 9.22 -2.68 16.23
C LEU A 71 8.07 -3.52 16.81
N LEU A 72 7.19 -4.04 15.95
CA LEU A 72 6.06 -4.87 16.38
C LEU A 72 6.50 -6.21 16.96
N GLN A 73 7.56 -6.83 16.44
CA GLN A 73 8.13 -8.07 17.00
C GLN A 73 8.80 -7.84 18.35
N LEU A 74 9.52 -6.73 18.53
CA LEU A 74 10.22 -6.42 19.77
C LEU A 74 9.27 -6.08 20.92
N HIS A 75 8.17 -5.39 20.63
CA HIS A 75 7.28 -4.85 21.66
C HIS A 75 5.93 -5.58 21.75
N GLY A 76 5.52 -6.30 20.71
CA GLY A 76 4.24 -7.02 20.64
C GLY A 76 3.02 -6.11 20.42
N SER A 77 3.05 -4.87 20.90
CA SER A 77 1.98 -3.89 20.68
C SER A 77 2.49 -2.44 20.75
N ILE A 78 1.67 -1.50 20.30
CA ILE A 78 1.99 -0.06 20.32
C ILE A 78 2.04 0.48 21.75
N GLU A 79 1.21 -0.05 22.65
CA GLU A 79 1.13 0.35 24.05
C GLU A 79 2.41 0.00 24.82
N ALA A 80 3.09 -1.07 24.42
CA ALA A 80 4.36 -1.51 25.00
C ALA A 80 5.58 -0.71 24.49
N MET A 81 5.40 0.18 23.51
CA MET A 81 6.46 1.02 22.96
C MET A 81 6.65 2.32 23.76
N THR A 82 7.87 2.84 23.76
CA THR A 82 8.14 4.22 24.21
C THR A 82 7.54 5.24 23.24
N GLY A 83 7.46 6.51 23.66
CA GLY A 83 6.97 7.59 22.79
C GLY A 83 7.78 7.74 21.50
N ALA A 84 9.11 7.64 21.58
CA ALA A 84 9.98 7.71 20.41
C ALA A 84 9.74 6.54 19.44
N GLN A 85 9.64 5.31 19.97
CA GLN A 85 9.40 4.11 19.16
C GLN A 85 8.03 4.14 18.46
N ARG A 86 6.99 4.68 19.11
CA ARG A 86 5.70 4.89 18.45
C ARG A 86 5.81 5.88 17.29
N VAL A 87 6.56 6.98 17.48
CA VAL A 87 6.82 7.93 16.39
C VAL A 87 7.52 7.25 15.22
N ASP A 88 8.53 6.43 15.49
CA ASP A 88 9.24 5.68 14.44
C ASP A 88 8.29 4.72 13.70
N LEU A 89 7.41 4.02 14.41
CA LEU A 89 6.41 3.14 13.82
C LEU A 89 5.44 3.89 12.90
N TYR A 90 4.87 5.00 13.37
CA TYR A 90 3.94 5.81 12.58
C TYR A 90 4.62 6.47 11.37
N ASN A 91 5.88 6.90 11.52
CA ASN A 91 6.65 7.46 10.41
C ASN A 91 6.92 6.41 9.32
N ALA A 92 7.27 5.19 9.71
CA ALA A 92 7.46 4.09 8.76
C ALA A 92 6.15 3.74 8.04
N GLN A 93 5.04 3.65 8.78
CA GLN A 93 3.70 3.47 8.22
C GLN A 93 3.37 4.57 7.19
N GLU A 94 3.51 5.83 7.56
CA GLU A 94 3.17 6.96 6.69
C GLU A 94 4.06 7.01 5.45
N SER A 95 5.37 6.77 5.61
CA SER A 95 6.33 6.69 4.50
C SER A 95 5.94 5.60 3.50
N ALA A 96 5.55 4.42 3.97
CA ALA A 96 5.10 3.33 3.11
C ALA A 96 3.77 3.67 2.42
N ASN A 97 2.76 4.13 3.18
CA ASN A 97 1.44 4.50 2.66
C ASN A 97 1.53 5.58 1.57
N MET A 98 2.34 6.61 1.80
CA MET A 98 2.52 7.71 0.84
C MET A 98 3.09 7.23 -0.49
N ILE A 99 3.97 6.24 -0.48
CA ILE A 99 4.53 5.67 -1.72
C ILE A 99 3.48 4.81 -2.42
N LEU A 100 2.82 3.91 -1.70
CA LEU A 100 1.83 2.96 -2.24
C LEU A 100 0.60 3.66 -2.82
N THR A 101 0.20 4.81 -2.26
CA THR A 101 -1.00 5.55 -2.69
C THR A 101 -0.72 6.58 -3.79
N ARG A 102 0.54 6.90 -4.07
CA ARG A 102 0.93 7.97 -5.02
C ARG A 102 0.36 7.77 -6.43
N GLY A 103 0.31 6.54 -6.92
CA GLY A 103 -0.21 6.21 -8.25
C GLY A 103 -1.73 6.35 -8.37
N ARG A 104 -2.46 6.30 -7.25
CA ARG A 104 -3.93 6.34 -7.21
C ARG A 104 -4.51 7.76 -7.10
N ALA A 105 -3.72 8.72 -6.64
CA ALA A 105 -4.23 10.05 -6.30
C ALA A 105 -4.65 10.88 -7.53
N GLY A 106 -4.24 10.50 -8.75
CA GLY A 106 -4.39 11.33 -9.94
C GLY A 106 -3.58 12.62 -9.78
N THR A 107 -2.60 12.89 -10.64
CA THR A 107 -1.88 14.16 -10.50
C THR A 107 -2.76 15.29 -11.02
N THR A 108 -3.53 15.90 -10.12
CA THR A 108 -4.27 17.14 -10.41
C THR A 108 -3.24 18.25 -10.57
N ARG A 109 -3.22 18.86 -11.76
CA ARG A 109 -2.39 20.02 -12.08
C ARG A 109 -3.32 21.20 -12.24
N CYS A 110 -2.96 22.33 -11.64
CA CYS A 110 -3.67 23.60 -11.82
C CYS A 110 -2.71 24.61 -12.43
N ALA A 111 -3.17 25.32 -13.45
CA ALA A 111 -2.43 26.43 -14.07
C ALA A 111 -3.31 27.67 -14.18
N TRP A 112 -2.66 28.83 -14.06
CA TRP A 112 -3.27 30.11 -14.37
C TRP A 112 -3.27 30.29 -15.89
N THR A 113 -4.46 30.38 -16.48
CA THR A 113 -4.62 30.57 -17.93
C THR A 113 -5.40 31.85 -18.19
N GLN A 114 -5.02 32.57 -19.25
CA GLN A 114 -5.73 33.75 -19.71
C GLN A 114 -6.64 33.32 -20.89
N PRO A 115 -7.95 33.14 -20.67
CA PRO A 115 -8.84 32.68 -21.72
C PRO A 115 -8.98 33.73 -22.83
N THR A 116 -9.07 33.27 -24.08
CA THR A 116 -9.23 34.17 -25.24
C THR A 116 -10.49 35.03 -25.08
N GLY A 117 -10.37 36.35 -25.21
CA GLY A 117 -11.47 37.29 -25.04
C GLY A 117 -11.70 37.83 -23.62
N SER A 118 -10.88 37.46 -22.64
CA SER A 118 -10.88 38.07 -21.31
C SER A 118 -9.46 38.27 -20.78
N HIS A 119 -9.19 39.42 -20.17
CA HIS A 119 -7.93 39.67 -19.45
C HIS A 119 -7.97 39.21 -17.99
N VAL A 120 -9.10 38.68 -17.52
CA VAL A 120 -9.21 38.12 -16.17
C VAL A 120 -8.68 36.69 -16.18
N PRO A 121 -7.56 36.40 -15.50
CA PRO A 121 -6.98 35.06 -15.48
C PRO A 121 -7.88 34.11 -14.70
N ARG A 122 -7.99 32.87 -15.18
CA ARG A 122 -8.75 31.79 -14.53
C ARG A 122 -7.86 30.61 -14.20
N THR A 123 -8.08 30.02 -13.04
CA THR A 123 -7.41 28.78 -12.63
C THR A 123 -8.07 27.60 -13.33
N HIS A 124 -7.33 26.91 -14.20
CA HIS A 124 -7.77 25.66 -14.81
C HIS A 124 -7.05 24.51 -14.13
N CYS A 125 -7.81 23.59 -13.53
CA CYS A 125 -7.28 22.33 -13.01
C CYS A 125 -7.70 21.16 -13.91
N TRP A 126 -6.82 20.18 -14.07
CA TRP A 126 -7.08 18.92 -14.78
C TRP A 126 -6.34 17.77 -14.09
N SER A 127 -6.91 16.57 -14.14
CA SER A 127 -6.24 15.35 -13.73
C SER A 127 -5.66 14.65 -14.95
N VAL A 128 -4.39 14.26 -14.90
CA VAL A 128 -3.87 13.29 -15.87
C VAL A 128 -4.24 11.91 -15.37
N GLN A 129 -5.14 11.25 -16.10
CA GLN A 129 -5.36 9.82 -15.92
C GLN A 129 -4.18 9.13 -16.62
N THR A 130 -3.39 8.38 -15.87
CA THR A 130 -2.38 7.49 -16.44
C THR A 130 -3.08 6.15 -16.59
N GLU A 131 -3.34 5.75 -17.83
CA GLU A 131 -3.91 4.45 -18.20
C GLU A 131 -2.90 3.32 -18.03
#